data_AF-A0A151QCG1-F1
#
_entry.id   AF-A0A151QCG1-F1
#
_cell.length_a   1.000
_cell.length_b   1.000
_cell.length_c   1.000
_cell.angle_alpha   90.00
_cell.angle_beta   90.00
_cell.angle_gamma   90.00
#
_symmetry.space_group_name_H-M   'P 1'
#
loop_
_entity.id
_entity.type
_entity.pdbx_description
1 polymer ?
#
loop_
_entity_poly.entity_id
_entity_poly.type
_entity_poly.pdbx_seq_one_letter_code
_entity_poly.pdbx_strand_id
1 'polypeptide(L)'
;MNKKTNSSDKSSNEKSAPETQKLSTQIKQAYQWGVIKYIDKEGVLYRLVSAPHDGEDAVWSLNSGIRSFEIQDGYVDFHGFSGSIYRCKFQDQGFSQQMLITILGWRATELELGNDLDLMPFALFLREWEAKTPRVM
;
A
#
# COMPACT_ATOMS: atom_id res chain seq x y z
N MET A 1 12.56 32.50 67.82
CA MET A 1 13.78 31.67 67.92
C MET A 1 14.27 31.36 66.50
N ASN A 2 15.54 31.67 66.26
CA ASN A 2 16.53 31.25 65.24
C ASN A 2 16.13 30.26 64.12
N LYS A 3 16.80 30.15 62.96
CA LYS A 3 17.74 30.93 62.11
C LYS A 3 17.99 29.97 60.92
N LYS A 4 18.15 30.52 59.71
CA LYS A 4 18.49 29.87 58.42
C LYS A 4 19.42 28.65 58.48
N THR A 5 19.25 27.73 57.51
CA THR A 5 20.35 27.19 56.65
C THR A 5 19.83 26.59 55.34
N ASN A 6 20.52 26.91 54.24
CA ASN A 6 20.40 26.36 52.88
C ASN A 6 21.00 24.94 52.79
N SER A 7 20.56 24.13 51.83
CA SER A 7 21.48 23.43 50.93
C SER A 7 20.77 22.95 49.66
N SER A 8 21.46 23.17 48.55
CA SER A 8 21.10 22.87 47.17
C SER A 8 21.43 21.41 46.86
N ASP A 9 20.55 20.68 46.18
CA ASP A 9 20.95 19.49 45.43
C ASP A 9 20.47 19.57 43.98
N LYS A 10 21.47 19.43 43.13
CA LYS A 10 21.48 19.65 41.69
C LYS A 10 21.14 18.32 41.03
N SER A 11 19.87 18.10 40.70
CA SER A 11 19.47 16.94 39.90
C SER A 11 19.75 17.23 38.42
N SER A 12 20.74 16.53 37.91
CA SER A 12 21.11 16.45 36.50
C SER A 12 19.93 15.90 35.68
N ASN A 13 19.32 16.79 34.90
CA ASN A 13 18.31 16.43 33.91
C ASN A 13 19.05 15.74 32.74
N GLU A 14 19.08 14.41 32.74
CA GLU A 14 19.49 13.62 31.60
C GLU A 14 18.53 13.95 30.44
N LYS A 15 19.10 14.55 29.40
CA LYS A 15 18.39 14.90 28.18
C LYS A 15 18.17 13.60 27.41
N SER A 16 17.02 12.97 27.63
CA SER A 16 16.56 11.79 26.89
C SER A 16 16.72 12.05 25.39
N ALA A 17 17.45 11.17 24.71
CA ALA A 17 17.52 11.15 23.26
C ALA A 17 16.10 11.04 22.69
N PRO A 18 15.79 11.68 21.55
CA PRO A 18 14.46 11.59 20.97
C PRO A 18 14.18 10.13 20.60
N GLU A 19 13.18 9.54 21.26
CA GLU A 19 12.58 8.29 20.83
C GLU A 19 12.23 8.43 19.36
N THR A 20 12.92 7.65 18.52
CA THR A 20 12.54 7.51 17.13
C THR A 20 11.17 6.85 17.13
N GLN A 21 10.12 7.65 17.01
CA GLN A 21 8.76 7.16 16.86
C GLN A 21 8.77 6.19 15.68
N LYS A 22 8.70 4.90 16.00
CA LYS A 22 8.49 3.84 15.03
C LYS A 22 7.10 4.12 14.46
N LEU A 23 7.04 4.82 13.34
CA LEU A 23 5.82 5.05 12.58
C LEU A 23 5.15 3.70 12.41
N SER A 24 4.08 3.46 13.16
CA SER A 24 3.30 2.24 13.02
C SER A 24 2.73 2.28 11.61
N THR A 25 3.24 1.45 10.71
CA THR A 25 2.71 1.35 9.36
C THR A 25 1.25 0.93 9.46
N GLN A 26 0.33 1.87 9.24
CA GLN A 26 -1.09 1.60 9.29
C GLN A 26 -1.45 0.69 8.11
N ILE A 27 -2.03 -0.46 8.41
CA ILE A 27 -2.54 -1.38 7.39
C ILE A 27 -3.91 -0.86 6.93
N LYS A 28 -4.03 -0.56 5.64
CA LYS A 28 -5.29 -0.14 5.01
C LYS A 28 -6.10 -1.38 4.64
N GLN A 29 -7.37 -1.41 5.02
CA GLN A 29 -8.27 -2.49 4.59
C GLN A 29 -8.84 -2.15 3.21
N ALA A 30 -8.83 -3.11 2.29
CA ALA A 30 -9.48 -3.01 1.00
C ALA A 30 -10.74 -3.88 0.99
N TYR A 31 -11.90 -3.25 0.81
CA TYR A 31 -13.20 -3.94 0.74
C TYR A 31 -13.51 -4.50 -0.64
N GLN A 32 -12.83 -3.97 -1.66
CA GLN A 32 -12.79 -4.54 -2.98
C GLN A 32 -11.46 -4.18 -3.62
N TRP A 33 -10.89 -5.13 -4.37
CA TRP A 33 -9.56 -4.94 -4.95
C TRP A 33 -9.33 -5.73 -6.23
N GLY A 34 -8.37 -5.24 -7.02
CA GLY A 34 -7.86 -5.91 -8.20
C GLY A 34 -6.42 -5.51 -8.47
N VAL A 35 -5.71 -6.29 -9.28
CA VAL A 35 -4.38 -5.91 -9.76
C VAL A 35 -4.52 -5.35 -11.17
N ILE A 36 -3.80 -4.28 -11.47
CA ILE A 36 -3.65 -3.78 -12.83
C ILE A 36 -2.18 -3.89 -13.26
N LYS A 37 -1.97 -4.04 -14.56
CA LYS A 37 -0.67 -4.03 -15.20
C LYS A 37 -0.53 -2.70 -15.92
N TYR A 38 0.36 -1.87 -15.43
CA TYR A 38 0.73 -0.59 -16.02
C TYR A 38 1.98 -0.77 -16.87
N ILE A 39 1.96 -0.25 -18.09
CA ILE A 39 3.03 -0.42 -19.07
C ILE A 39 3.41 0.97 -19.56
N ASP A 40 4.68 1.33 -19.38
CA ASP A 40 5.25 2.57 -19.90
C ASP A 40 6.59 2.30 -20.60
N LYS A 41 7.29 3.38 -20.97
CA LYS A 41 8.61 3.31 -21.59
C LYS A 41 9.70 2.67 -20.71
N GLU A 42 9.52 2.64 -19.39
CA GLU A 42 10.47 2.08 -18.42
C GLU A 42 10.19 0.59 -18.16
N GLY A 43 8.97 0.14 -18.45
CA GLY A 43 8.62 -1.27 -18.53
C GLY A 43 7.26 -1.57 -17.93
N VAL A 44 7.20 -2.67 -17.18
CA VAL A 44 5.96 -3.14 -16.56
C VAL A 44 5.98 -2.86 -15.06
N LEU A 45 4.94 -2.20 -14.57
CA LEU A 45 4.66 -1.99 -13.15
C LEU A 45 3.29 -2.56 -12.80
N TYR A 46 3.21 -3.42 -11.77
CA TYR A 46 1.93 -3.88 -11.26
C TYR A 46 1.45 -2.94 -10.16
N ARG A 47 0.17 -2.55 -10.18
CA ARG A 47 -0.43 -1.69 -9.15
C ARG A 47 -1.69 -2.35 -8.59
N LEU A 48 -1.95 -2.09 -7.32
CA LEU A 48 -3.20 -2.46 -6.68
C LEU A 48 -4.23 -1.35 -6.91
N VAL A 49 -5.39 -1.70 -7.45
CA VAL A 49 -6.59 -0.87 -7.36
C VAL A 49 -7.42 -1.34 -6.17
N SER A 50 -7.86 -0.40 -5.32
CA SER A 50 -8.66 -0.72 -4.14
C SER A 50 -9.54 0.44 -3.71
N ALA A 51 -10.64 0.11 -3.03
CA ALA A 51 -11.47 1.07 -2.32
C ALA A 51 -11.51 0.75 -0.80
N PRO A 52 -11.56 1.78 0.07
CA PRO A 52 -11.61 1.62 1.51
C PRO A 52 -12.99 1.23 2.05
N HIS A 53 -14.01 1.16 1.17
CA HIS A 53 -15.36 0.65 1.41
C HIS A 53 -16.00 0.28 0.06
N ASP A 54 -17.13 -0.42 0.09
CA ASP A 54 -18.01 -0.67 -1.05
C ASP A 54 -19.03 0.47 -1.24
N GLY A 55 -19.81 0.42 -2.33
CA GLY A 55 -20.90 1.38 -2.59
C GLY A 55 -20.65 2.35 -3.74
N GLU A 56 -21.65 3.17 -4.05
CA GLU A 56 -21.61 4.15 -5.16
C GLU A 56 -20.66 5.32 -4.89
N ASP A 57 -20.36 5.60 -3.62
CA ASP A 57 -19.42 6.63 -3.16
C ASP A 57 -17.99 6.09 -2.98
N ALA A 58 -17.74 4.83 -3.34
CA ALA A 58 -16.42 4.21 -3.24
C ALA A 58 -15.37 4.99 -4.02
N VAL A 59 -14.40 5.55 -3.29
CA VAL A 59 -13.25 6.24 -3.90
C VAL A 59 -12.17 5.21 -4.23
N TRP A 60 -12.07 4.87 -5.51
CA TRP A 60 -11.03 3.99 -6.02
C TRP A 60 -9.67 4.67 -5.99
N SER A 61 -8.68 3.94 -5.51
CA SER A 61 -7.30 4.41 -5.41
C SER A 61 -6.34 3.41 -6.05
N LEU A 62 -5.25 3.93 -6.61
CA LEU A 62 -4.10 3.15 -7.02
C LEU A 62 -2.98 3.29 -6.01
N ASN A 63 -2.37 2.18 -5.59
CA ASN A 63 -1.14 2.25 -4.83
C ASN A 63 0.04 2.73 -5.70
N SER A 64 1.20 2.99 -5.10
CA SER A 64 2.41 3.45 -5.80
C SER A 64 3.12 2.35 -6.61
N GLY A 65 2.44 1.24 -6.94
CA GLY A 65 3.07 0.02 -7.44
C GLY A 65 3.33 -1.01 -6.33
N ILE A 66 3.15 -2.28 -6.68
CA ILE A 66 3.36 -3.44 -5.81
C ILE A 66 4.85 -3.77 -5.78
N ARG A 67 5.45 -3.67 -4.60
CA ARG A 67 6.85 -4.04 -4.35
C ARG A 67 6.98 -5.51 -3.95
N SER A 68 6.08 -5.95 -3.08
CA SER A 68 5.97 -7.33 -2.61
C SER A 68 4.56 -7.60 -2.14
N PHE A 69 4.23 -8.86 -1.92
CA PHE A 69 2.98 -9.25 -1.28
C PHE A 69 3.19 -10.49 -0.42
N GLU A 70 2.35 -10.63 0.60
CA GLU A 70 2.31 -11.80 1.48
C GLU A 70 0.90 -12.40 1.44
N ILE A 71 0.82 -13.72 1.33
CA ILE A 71 -0.46 -14.45 1.34
C ILE A 71 -0.55 -15.22 2.64
N GLN A 72 -1.54 -14.91 3.45
CA GLN A 72 -1.77 -15.58 4.73
C GLN A 72 -3.24 -15.50 5.15
N ASP A 73 -3.76 -16.58 5.75
CA ASP A 73 -5.06 -16.61 6.45
C ASP A 73 -6.26 -16.07 5.66
N GLY A 74 -6.29 -16.29 4.35
CA GLY A 74 -7.39 -15.82 3.49
C GLY A 74 -7.24 -14.37 3.00
N TYR A 75 -6.08 -13.75 3.25
CA TYR A 75 -5.74 -12.40 2.84
C TYR A 75 -4.50 -12.38 1.93
N VAL A 76 -4.39 -11.29 1.19
CA VAL A 76 -3.18 -10.83 0.54
C VAL A 76 -2.83 -9.46 1.10
N ASP A 77 -1.63 -9.32 1.65
CA ASP A 77 -1.09 -8.04 2.08
C ASP A 77 -0.16 -7.50 0.98
N PHE A 78 -0.59 -6.46 0.26
CA PHE A 78 0.21 -5.81 -0.77
C PHE A 78 1.04 -4.67 -0.18
N HIS A 79 2.35 -4.75 -0.36
CA HIS A 79 3.30 -3.72 0.07
C HIS A 79 3.62 -2.80 -1.11
N GLY A 80 3.29 -1.52 -0.98
CA GLY A 80 3.57 -0.51 -1.98
C GLY A 80 4.99 0.06 -1.89
N PHE A 81 5.53 0.55 -3.00
CA PHE A 81 6.81 1.29 -3.01
C PHE A 81 6.83 2.49 -2.05
N SER A 82 5.68 3.11 -1.76
CA SER A 82 5.54 4.20 -0.80
C SER A 82 5.61 3.76 0.67
N GLY A 83 5.79 2.47 0.96
CA GLY A 83 5.69 1.90 2.31
C GLY A 83 4.25 1.69 2.81
N SER A 84 3.24 1.84 1.93
CA SER A 84 1.85 1.52 2.26
C SER A 84 1.62 0.01 2.28
N ILE A 85 0.74 -0.47 3.17
CA ILE A 85 0.30 -1.87 3.22
C ILE A 85 -1.22 -1.89 3.04
N TYR A 86 -1.69 -2.67 2.06
CA TYR A 86 -3.10 -2.90 1.81
C TYR A 86 -3.42 -4.36 2.09
N ARG A 87 -4.32 -4.60 3.04
CA ARG A 87 -4.83 -5.93 3.37
C ARG A 87 -6.11 -6.20 2.59
N CYS A 88 -6.08 -7.26 1.81
CA CYS A 88 -7.10 -7.60 0.83
C CYS A 88 -7.64 -9.01 1.09
N LYS A 89 -8.93 -9.19 1.38
CA LYS A 89 -9.53 -10.53 1.51
C LYS A 89 -9.68 -11.18 0.13
N PHE A 90 -9.41 -12.47 0.01
CA PHE A 90 -9.59 -13.18 -1.27
C PHE A 90 -11.01 -13.11 -1.82
N GLN A 91 -12.01 -13.22 -0.95
CA GLN A 91 -13.43 -13.14 -1.35
C GLN A 91 -13.82 -11.80 -1.98
N ASP A 92 -13.07 -10.74 -1.69
CA ASP A 92 -13.33 -9.37 -2.15
C ASP A 92 -12.55 -9.04 -3.43
N GLN A 93 -11.87 -10.04 -4.00
CA GLN A 93 -11.11 -9.92 -5.25
C GLN A 93 -12.07 -9.77 -6.44
N GLY A 94 -11.83 -8.77 -7.28
CA GLY A 94 -12.48 -8.66 -8.58
C GLY A 94 -12.75 -7.22 -9.00
N PHE A 95 -13.21 -7.09 -10.24
CA PHE A 95 -13.53 -5.80 -10.84
C PHE A 95 -15.05 -5.64 -10.91
N SER A 96 -15.60 -4.79 -10.04
CA SER A 96 -17.01 -4.41 -10.10
C SER A 96 -17.22 -3.47 -11.27
N GLN A 97 -18.47 -3.28 -11.68
CA GLN A 97 -18.80 -2.38 -12.77
C GLN A 97 -18.29 -0.95 -12.51
N GLN A 98 -18.44 -0.45 -11.28
CA GLN A 98 -17.95 0.87 -10.88
C GLN A 98 -16.43 0.95 -10.98
N MET A 99 -15.72 -0.06 -10.47
CA MET A 99 -14.26 -0.13 -10.58
C MET A 99 -13.82 -0.13 -12.05
N LEU A 100 -14.49 -0.90 -12.90
CA LEU A 100 -14.20 -0.97 -14.33
C LEU A 100 -14.37 0.39 -15.03
N ILE A 101 -15.45 1.12 -14.73
CA ILE A 101 -15.68 2.46 -15.28
C ILE A 101 -14.53 3.39 -14.89
N THR A 102 -14.12 3.37 -13.62
CA THR A 102 -12.99 4.19 -13.15
C THR A 102 -11.68 3.81 -13.84
N ILE A 103 -11.39 2.51 -13.95
CA ILE A 103 -10.18 2.02 -14.62
C ILE A 103 -10.17 2.39 -16.10
N LEU A 104 -11.31 2.32 -16.80
CA LEU A 104 -11.42 2.73 -18.20
C LEU A 104 -11.13 4.22 -18.38
N GLY A 105 -11.60 5.06 -17.45
CA GLY A 105 -11.25 6.48 -17.41
C GLY A 105 -9.75 6.71 -17.27
N TRP A 106 -9.10 6.02 -16.31
CA TRP A 106 -7.65 6.08 -16.14
C TRP A 106 -6.91 5.58 -17.38
N ARG A 107 -7.32 4.46 -17.95
CA ARG A 107 -6.70 3.89 -19.16
C ARG A 107 -6.75 4.86 -20.33
N ALA A 108 -7.88 5.54 -20.54
CA ALA A 108 -8.00 6.54 -21.61
C ALA A 108 -6.95 7.66 -21.45
N THR A 109 -6.79 8.18 -20.22
CA THR A 109 -5.75 9.19 -19.92
C THR A 109 -4.34 8.63 -20.14
N GLU A 110 -4.06 7.40 -19.72
CA GLU A 110 -2.73 6.80 -19.90
C GLU A 110 -2.39 6.55 -21.38
N LEU A 111 -3.38 6.15 -22.19
CA LEU A 111 -3.20 5.97 -23.63
C LEU A 111 -2.85 7.28 -24.35
N GLU A 112 -3.40 8.42 -23.92
CA GLU A 112 -3.02 9.75 -24.43
C GLU A 112 -1.56 10.10 -24.13
N LEU A 113 -1.00 9.55 -23.05
CA LEU A 113 0.40 9.70 -22.66
C LEU A 113 1.34 8.66 -23.30
N GLY A 114 0.80 7.74 -24.10
CA GLY A 114 1.54 6.64 -24.72
C GLY A 114 1.85 5.47 -23.78
N ASN A 115 1.17 5.41 -22.64
CA ASN A 115 1.23 4.28 -21.69
C ASN A 115 0.03 3.35 -21.90
N ASP A 116 0.02 2.18 -21.28
CA ASP A 116 -1.14 1.30 -21.23
C ASP A 116 -1.43 0.82 -19.81
N LEU A 117 -2.70 0.50 -19.57
CA LEU A 117 -3.22 0.02 -18.30
C LEU A 117 -4.20 -1.12 -18.57
N ASP A 118 -3.80 -2.34 -18.20
CA ASP A 118 -4.60 -3.54 -18.36
C ASP A 118 -5.08 -4.10 -17.02
N LEU A 119 -6.27 -4.69 -17.03
CA LEU A 119 -6.80 -5.47 -15.92
C LEU A 119 -5.99 -6.77 -15.79
N MET A 120 -5.58 -7.10 -14.58
CA MET A 120 -4.79 -8.29 -14.30
C MET A 120 -5.50 -9.18 -13.26
N PRO A 121 -6.21 -10.24 -13.69
CA PRO A 121 -6.71 -11.25 -12.77
C PRO A 121 -5.60 -11.73 -11.82
N PHE A 122 -5.89 -11.84 -10.52
CA PHE A 122 -4.84 -12.10 -9.53
C PHE A 122 -4.06 -13.40 -9.81
N ALA A 123 -4.73 -14.44 -10.30
CA ALA A 123 -4.07 -15.69 -10.70
C ALA A 123 -3.07 -15.51 -11.84
N LEU A 124 -3.34 -14.62 -12.79
CA LEU A 124 -2.38 -14.29 -13.85
C LEU A 124 -1.24 -13.44 -13.30
N PHE A 125 -1.53 -12.49 -12.39
CA PHE A 125 -0.52 -11.70 -11.72
C PHE A 125 0.49 -12.60 -11.00
N LEU A 126 0.02 -13.58 -10.21
CA LEU A 126 0.89 -14.53 -9.51
C LEU A 126 1.82 -15.27 -10.48
N ARG A 127 1.28 -15.81 -11.58
CA ARG A 127 2.06 -16.51 -12.61
C ARG A 127 3.12 -15.62 -13.25
N GLU A 128 2.76 -14.40 -13.64
CA GLU A 128 3.73 -13.46 -14.22
C GLU A 128 4.78 -13.00 -13.20
N TRP A 129 4.38 -12.80 -11.94
CA TRP A 129 5.27 -12.39 -10.86
C TRP A 129 6.32 -13.46 -10.56
N GLU A 130 5.90 -14.72 -10.42
CA GLU A 130 6.79 -15.86 -10.19
C GLU A 130 7.75 -16.11 -11.36
N ALA A 131 7.29 -15.90 -12.60
CA ALA A 131 8.13 -16.04 -13.78
C ALA A 131 9.23 -14.97 -13.87
N LYS A 132 8.99 -13.78 -13.30
CA LYS A 132 9.91 -12.63 -13.36
C LYS A 132 10.77 -12.49 -12.10
N THR A 133 10.36 -13.05 -10.97
CA THR A 133 11.14 -13.00 -9.72
C THR A 133 12.25 -14.06 -9.79
N PRO A 134 13.53 -13.70 -9.71
CA PRO A 134 14.61 -14.68 -9.71
C PRO A 134 14.44 -15.64 -8.53
N ARG A 135 14.43 -16.95 -8.79
CA ARG A 135 14.58 -17.94 -7.72
C ARG A 135 16.00 -17.78 -7.17
N VAL A 136 16.12 -17.19 -6.00
CA VAL A 136 17.38 -17.29 -5.23
C VAL A 136 17.53 -18.77 -4.88
N MET A 137 18.44 -19.46 -5.56
CA MET A 137 18.89 -20.81 -5.19
C MET A 137 19.77 -20.73 -3.94
#